data_AF-A0A7S6RZA4-F1
#
_entry.id   AF-A0A7S6RZA4-F1
#
_cell.length_a   1.000
_cell.length_b   1.000
_cell.length_c   1.000
_cell.angle_alpha   90.00
_cell.angle_beta   90.00
_cell.angle_gamma   90.00
#
_symmetry.space_group_name_H-M   'P 1'
#
loop_
_entity.id
_entity.type
_entity.pdbx_description
1 polymer ?
#
loop_
_entity_poly.entity_id
_entity_poly.type
_entity_poly.pdbx_seq_one_letter_code
_entity_poly.pdbx_strand_id
1 'polypeptide(L)'
;MVTEALPWVGLGGALAAWLLRESTVEEEQKPAASSLVPGIVGSVALGASAYAAHLTWGGSLAYAGAAVHGLLLGLAASLLVAVLGRTPGQSAHAKAAPIAFGAAAVALLALAKPPTLLNLQLGYCMGAVAGGWMLASPWAIRAAAASCVLVPLEVLGRIGFGGNPSHSGAIVGVSASYAALIVWALPGKKLGERLPDWIRGLAFVAFFAGGFVLLGMKYLLVEQFAVVGLGGVALALASLWVVPRSESESSLGYWLSTILWVAGATLAFGILRGYGVALGLAVGACVLLAYRHPRALSTLAPVAGIVAYRVFRENHLAASRALDIGQHYSLIGILAGAMLIVLALEWYKEKGRRGFASGAGAFLWVGLLAGAVIVSASTLAAKGYVGMLAGMGLGGALAGVNARGTGLAIAWPLGLGLGMTASYGWISPILELSRDEKARALYVLGPVVAALAILLAIVSRRAGDSVGEQVAQ
;
A
#
# COMPACT_ATOMS: atom_id res chain seq x y z
N MET A 1 23.88 -10.24 13.86
CA MET A 1 24.21 -9.09 14.73
C MET A 1 24.10 -7.73 14.03
N VAL A 2 24.94 -7.36 13.04
CA VAL A 2 24.86 -6.00 12.45
C VAL A 2 23.67 -5.82 11.48
N THR A 3 23.29 -6.85 10.73
CA THR A 3 22.09 -6.84 9.86
C THR A 3 20.79 -6.71 10.64
N GLU A 4 20.73 -7.27 11.85
CA GLU A 4 19.59 -7.19 12.76
C GLU A 4 19.40 -5.77 13.33
N ALA A 5 20.43 -4.92 13.26
CA ALA A 5 20.34 -3.52 13.66
C ALA A 5 19.72 -2.62 12.57
N LEU A 6 19.74 -3.03 11.30
CA LEU A 6 19.26 -2.22 10.17
C LEU A 6 17.81 -1.73 10.33
N PRO A 7 16.86 -2.55 10.80
CA PRO A 7 15.50 -2.07 10.97
C PRO A 7 15.42 -1.00 12.08
N TRP A 8 16.16 -1.15 13.18
CA TRP A 8 16.24 -0.15 14.25
C TRP A 8 16.83 1.17 13.81
N VAL A 9 17.80 1.13 12.90
CA VAL A 9 18.32 2.33 12.23
C VAL A 9 17.20 3.03 11.43
N GLY A 10 16.32 2.27 10.78
CA GLY A 10 15.13 2.80 10.10
C GLY A 10 14.17 3.52 11.05
N LEU A 11 13.93 2.95 12.25
CA LEU A 11 13.15 3.59 13.30
C LEU A 11 13.80 4.89 13.79
N GLY A 12 15.12 4.89 13.99
CA GLY A 12 15.89 6.09 14.32
C GLY A 12 15.75 7.17 13.25
N GLY A 13 15.81 6.80 11.96
CA GLY A 13 15.52 7.67 10.84
C GLY A 13 14.10 8.23 10.86
N ALA A 14 13.09 7.44 11.23
CA ALA A 14 11.71 7.91 11.36
C ALA A 14 11.54 8.94 12.47
N LEU A 15 12.16 8.71 13.63
CA LEU A 15 12.17 9.65 14.74
C LEU A 15 12.87 10.95 14.35
N ALA A 16 14.04 10.86 13.71
CA ALA A 16 14.76 12.03 13.20
C ALA A 16 13.93 12.80 12.16
N ALA A 17 13.29 12.11 11.21
CA ALA A 17 12.44 12.73 10.20
C ALA A 17 11.20 13.40 10.80
N TRP A 18 10.66 12.86 11.89
CA TRP A 18 9.55 13.47 12.61
C TRP A 18 9.98 14.70 13.41
N LEU A 19 11.12 14.64 14.11
CA LEU A 19 11.65 15.75 14.91
C LEU A 19 12.10 16.94 14.04
N LEU A 20 12.68 16.68 12.87
CA LEU A 20 13.24 17.68 11.95
C LEU A 20 12.24 18.17 10.90
N ARG A 21 10.93 18.17 11.16
CA ARG A 21 9.90 18.51 10.15
C ARG A 21 9.50 19.99 10.17
N GLU A 22 9.22 20.55 9.00
CA GLU A 22 8.79 21.95 8.88
C GLU A 22 7.31 22.19 9.20
N SER A 23 7.01 23.21 10.00
CA SER A 23 5.66 23.77 10.18
C SER A 23 5.25 24.78 9.10
N THR A 24 5.76 24.69 7.88
CA THR A 24 4.94 25.21 6.79
C THR A 24 3.80 24.21 6.67
N VAL A 25 2.66 24.56 7.26
CA VAL A 25 1.39 23.97 6.87
C VAL A 25 1.30 24.26 5.37
N GLU A 26 1.83 23.36 4.53
CA GLU A 26 1.37 23.29 3.16
C GLU A 26 -0.15 23.22 3.29
N GLU A 27 -0.86 24.08 2.59
CA GLU A 27 -2.32 24.03 2.41
C GLU A 27 -2.75 22.73 1.68
N GLU A 28 -2.08 21.58 1.92
CA GLU A 28 -2.70 20.27 1.80
C GLU A 28 -3.79 20.22 2.88
N GLN A 29 -4.96 20.82 2.55
CA GLN A 29 -6.23 20.83 3.29
C GLN A 29 -6.13 20.10 4.62
N LYS A 30 -5.82 20.81 5.71
CA LYS A 30 -5.97 20.25 7.07
C LYS A 30 -7.39 19.66 7.12
N PRO A 31 -7.55 18.32 7.22
CA PRO A 31 -8.87 17.78 7.44
C PRO A 31 -9.31 18.38 8.78
N ALA A 32 -10.45 19.07 8.82
CA ALA A 32 -10.95 19.67 10.06
C ALA A 32 -10.89 18.62 11.18
N ALA A 33 -10.61 19.02 12.43
CA ALA A 33 -10.52 18.06 13.54
C ALA A 33 -11.77 17.15 13.63
N SER A 34 -12.93 17.65 13.18
CA SER A 34 -14.20 16.94 13.02
C SER A 34 -14.20 15.80 11.98
N SER A 35 -13.29 15.78 11.01
CA SER A 35 -13.11 14.67 10.03
C SER A 35 -12.23 13.52 10.56
N LEU A 36 -11.43 13.84 11.59
CA LEU A 36 -10.83 12.96 12.63
C LEU A 36 -11.61 11.73 13.08
N VAL A 37 -12.64 12.09 13.85
CA VAL A 37 -13.39 11.25 14.76
C VAL A 37 -14.08 10.11 14.02
N PRO A 38 -14.76 10.35 12.87
CA PRO A 38 -15.36 9.27 12.10
C PRO A 38 -14.34 8.23 11.63
N GLY A 39 -13.15 8.65 11.19
CA GLY A 39 -12.08 7.76 10.77
C GLY A 39 -11.47 6.95 11.92
N ILE A 40 -11.33 7.56 13.10
CA ILE A 40 -10.89 6.88 14.33
C ILE A 40 -11.93 5.85 14.75
N VAL A 41 -13.21 6.24 14.83
CA VAL A 41 -14.31 5.34 15.20
C VAL A 41 -14.40 4.16 14.22
N GLY A 42 -14.30 4.41 12.92
CA GLY A 42 -14.27 3.36 11.91
C GLY A 42 -13.08 2.41 12.08
N SER A 43 -11.89 2.94 12.37
CA SER A 43 -10.68 2.14 12.61
C SER A 43 -10.81 1.28 13.87
N VAL A 44 -11.34 1.84 14.96
CA VAL A 44 -11.59 1.12 16.21
C VAL A 44 -12.66 0.05 16.02
N ALA A 45 -13.76 0.37 15.32
CA ALA A 45 -14.81 -0.58 15.00
C ALA A 45 -14.28 -1.74 14.17
N LEU A 46 -13.49 -1.47 13.11
CA LEU A 46 -12.86 -2.51 12.30
C LEU A 46 -11.95 -3.41 13.14
N GLY A 47 -11.13 -2.81 14.00
CA GLY A 47 -10.25 -3.55 14.90
C GLY A 47 -11.02 -4.42 15.88
N ALA A 48 -12.06 -3.87 16.52
CA ALA A 48 -12.93 -4.60 17.43
C ALA A 48 -13.67 -5.75 16.74
N SER A 49 -14.18 -5.54 15.52
CA SER A 49 -14.83 -6.60 14.74
C SER A 49 -13.85 -7.72 14.37
N ALA A 50 -12.64 -7.37 13.91
CA ALA A 50 -11.61 -8.36 13.58
C ALA A 50 -11.17 -9.16 14.81
N TYR A 51 -11.01 -8.49 15.96
CA TYR A 51 -10.63 -9.13 17.21
C TYR A 51 -11.76 -10.00 17.78
N ALA A 52 -13.01 -9.54 17.74
CA ALA A 52 -14.17 -10.33 18.14
C ALA A 52 -14.31 -11.59 17.27
N ALA A 53 -14.13 -11.48 15.95
CA ALA A 53 -14.13 -12.63 15.04
C ALA A 53 -12.99 -13.62 15.35
N HIS A 54 -11.81 -13.11 15.76
CA HIS A 54 -10.72 -13.96 16.21
C HIS A 54 -11.07 -14.74 17.48
N LEU A 55 -11.69 -14.10 18.47
CA LEU A 55 -12.07 -14.73 19.74
C LEU A 55 -13.17 -15.78 19.55
N THR A 56 -14.17 -15.50 18.71
CA THR A 56 -15.30 -16.43 18.49
C THR A 56 -14.89 -17.68 17.72
N TRP A 57 -13.91 -17.57 16.83
CA TRP A 57 -13.42 -18.70 16.03
C TRP A 57 -12.08 -19.26 16.54
N GLY A 58 -11.69 -18.89 17.77
CA GLY A 58 -10.35 -19.01 18.36
C GLY A 58 -9.76 -20.42 18.54
N GLY A 59 -10.45 -21.49 18.13
CA GLY A 59 -9.94 -22.87 18.17
C GLY A 59 -9.46 -23.43 16.82
N SER A 60 -9.99 -22.96 15.68
CA SER A 60 -9.69 -23.49 14.35
C SER A 60 -8.70 -22.64 13.54
N LEU A 61 -8.27 -21.49 14.08
CA LEU A 61 -7.63 -20.41 13.34
C LEU A 61 -6.38 -19.82 14.03
N ALA A 62 -5.51 -20.65 14.61
CA ALA A 62 -4.26 -20.21 15.24
C ALA A 62 -3.42 -19.25 14.37
N TYR A 63 -3.45 -19.42 13.05
CA TYR A 63 -2.75 -18.56 12.08
C TYR A 63 -3.47 -17.25 11.73
N ALA A 64 -4.79 -17.16 11.93
CA ALA A 64 -5.55 -15.92 11.70
C ALA A 64 -5.31 -14.90 12.81
N GLY A 65 -4.99 -15.35 14.03
CA GLY A 65 -4.62 -14.47 15.14
C GLY A 65 -3.49 -13.53 14.75
N ALA A 66 -2.39 -14.05 14.18
CA ALA A 66 -1.26 -13.21 13.74
C ALA A 66 -1.67 -12.17 12.68
N ALA A 67 -2.54 -12.54 11.72
CA ALA A 67 -3.03 -11.60 10.71
C ALA A 67 -3.91 -10.49 11.31
N VAL A 68 -4.77 -10.82 12.29
CA VAL A 68 -5.60 -9.86 13.01
C VAL A 68 -4.74 -8.90 13.84
N HIS A 69 -3.74 -9.41 14.57
CA HIS A 69 -2.78 -8.57 15.29
C HIS A 69 -2.02 -7.66 14.33
N GLY A 70 -1.62 -8.18 13.16
CA GLY A 70 -1.01 -7.40 12.10
C GLY A 70 -1.91 -6.25 11.66
N LEU A 71 -3.18 -6.55 11.36
CA LEU A 71 -4.18 -5.56 10.98
C LEU A 71 -4.35 -4.47 12.04
N LEU A 72 -4.41 -4.83 13.32
CA LEU A 72 -4.48 -3.89 14.43
C LEU A 72 -3.23 -3.00 14.51
N LEU A 73 -2.03 -3.57 14.34
CA LEU A 73 -0.79 -2.81 14.30
C LEU A 73 -0.75 -1.84 13.11
N GLY A 74 -1.25 -2.25 11.94
CA GLY A 74 -1.36 -1.40 10.76
C GLY A 74 -2.30 -0.22 10.98
N LEU A 75 -3.50 -0.48 11.54
CA LEU A 75 -4.46 0.56 11.92
C LEU A 75 -3.86 1.54 12.93
N ALA A 76 -3.21 1.03 13.97
CA ALA A 76 -2.55 1.84 15.00
C ALA A 76 -1.41 2.67 14.43
N ALA A 77 -0.59 2.11 13.53
CA ALA A 77 0.48 2.83 12.85
C ALA A 77 -0.07 3.97 11.99
N SER A 78 -1.13 3.72 11.21
CA SER A 78 -1.78 4.77 10.42
C SER A 78 -2.40 5.87 11.28
N LEU A 79 -3.00 5.51 12.42
CA LEU A 79 -3.50 6.48 13.40
C LEU A 79 -2.36 7.32 13.99
N LEU A 80 -1.28 6.67 14.43
CA LEU A 80 -0.11 7.34 14.96
C LEU A 80 0.46 8.32 13.92
N VAL A 81 0.68 7.88 12.69
CA VAL A 81 1.19 8.75 11.61
C VAL A 81 0.22 9.89 11.31
N ALA A 82 -1.09 9.68 11.35
CA ALA A 82 -2.08 10.73 11.15
C ALA A 82 -2.08 11.78 12.28
N VAL A 83 -1.96 11.34 13.54
CA VAL A 83 -1.86 12.22 14.71
C VAL A 83 -0.54 12.98 14.69
N LEU A 84 0.56 12.27 14.46
CA LEU A 84 1.89 12.86 14.32
C LEU A 84 1.88 13.89 13.20
N GLY A 85 1.32 13.61 12.03
CA GLY A 85 1.21 14.56 10.91
C GLY A 85 0.48 15.89 11.23
N ARG A 86 -0.19 16.01 12.38
CA ARG A 86 -0.93 17.21 12.81
C ARG A 86 -0.24 18.05 13.88
N THR A 87 0.74 17.49 14.58
CA THR A 87 1.42 18.21 15.66
C THR A 87 2.31 19.33 15.07
N PRO A 88 2.33 20.56 15.63
CA PRO A 88 3.24 21.63 15.19
C PRO A 88 4.71 21.31 15.55
N GLY A 89 5.69 21.73 14.74
CA GLY A 89 7.12 21.51 15.01
C GLY A 89 8.07 22.33 14.10
N GLN A 90 9.32 22.57 14.53
CA GLN A 90 10.29 23.44 13.83
C GLN A 90 11.02 22.75 12.66
N SER A 91 11.25 23.54 11.57
CA SER A 91 11.92 23.28 10.27
C SER A 91 12.74 21.98 10.10
N ALA A 92 12.55 21.10 9.09
CA ALA A 92 12.47 21.36 7.65
C ALA A 92 11.98 20.19 6.70
N HIS A 93 11.49 19.01 7.14
CA HIS A 93 11.45 17.78 6.27
C HIS A 93 10.15 16.94 6.15
N ALA A 94 9.04 17.51 5.68
CA ALA A 94 7.77 16.77 5.50
C ALA A 94 7.78 15.68 4.38
N LYS A 95 8.79 15.63 3.51
CA LYS A 95 8.92 14.64 2.41
C LYS A 95 9.52 13.31 2.87
N ALA A 96 10.41 13.33 3.86
CA ALA A 96 11.13 12.17 4.37
C ALA A 96 10.27 11.29 5.29
N ALA A 97 9.39 11.91 6.07
CA ALA A 97 8.71 11.24 7.18
C ALA A 97 7.83 10.04 6.77
N PRO A 98 7.00 10.07 5.70
CA PRO A 98 6.19 8.91 5.32
C PRO A 98 7.03 7.68 4.91
N ILE A 99 8.15 7.90 4.22
CA ILE A 99 9.09 6.81 3.84
C ILE A 99 9.74 6.23 5.10
N ALA A 100 10.11 7.10 6.04
CA ALA A 100 10.72 6.71 7.29
C ALA A 100 9.76 5.94 8.21
N PHE A 101 8.48 6.31 8.27
CA PHE A 101 7.45 5.50 8.93
C PHE A 101 7.26 4.13 8.26
N GLY A 102 7.38 4.05 6.92
CA GLY A 102 7.42 2.78 6.20
C GLY A 102 8.62 1.91 6.59
N ALA A 103 9.81 2.50 6.73
CA ALA A 103 11.01 1.80 7.20
C ALA A 103 10.88 1.36 8.68
N ALA A 104 10.28 2.19 9.53
CA ALA A 104 9.98 1.86 10.92
C ALA A 104 8.99 0.69 11.03
N ALA A 105 8.00 0.60 10.13
CA ALA A 105 7.07 -0.52 10.10
C ALA A 105 7.80 -1.86 9.91
N VAL A 106 8.74 -1.90 8.96
CA VAL A 106 9.60 -3.06 8.74
C VAL A 106 10.36 -3.43 10.02
N ALA A 107 10.86 -2.44 10.75
CA ALA A 107 11.56 -2.63 12.01
C ALA A 107 10.72 -3.21 13.14
N LEU A 108 9.52 -2.66 13.32
CA LEU A 108 8.60 -3.13 14.33
C LEU A 108 8.12 -4.55 14.02
N LEU A 109 7.91 -4.88 12.74
CA LEU A 109 7.51 -6.22 12.33
C LEU A 109 8.63 -7.24 12.51
N ALA A 110 9.89 -6.86 12.33
CA ALA A 110 11.06 -7.73 12.52
C ALA A 110 11.21 -8.26 13.96
N LEU A 111 10.52 -7.68 14.95
CA LEU A 111 10.45 -8.19 16.32
C LEU A 111 9.68 -9.51 16.44
N ALA A 112 8.78 -9.81 15.49
CA ALA A 112 7.96 -11.00 15.55
C ALA A 112 8.73 -12.24 15.08
N LYS A 113 8.43 -13.38 15.70
CA LYS A 113 9.10 -14.65 15.40
C LYS A 113 8.57 -15.31 14.12
N PRO A 114 9.39 -16.14 13.44
CA PRO A 114 9.07 -16.74 12.14
C PRO A 114 7.70 -17.42 11.98
N PRO A 115 7.11 -18.14 12.97
CA PRO A 115 5.83 -18.81 12.73
C PRO A 115 4.65 -17.84 12.58
N THR A 116 4.76 -16.61 13.09
CA THR A 116 3.68 -15.61 13.04
C THR A 116 4.02 -14.40 12.17
N LEU A 117 5.31 -14.18 11.90
CA LEU A 117 5.83 -13.00 11.22
C LEU A 117 5.20 -12.75 9.84
N LEU A 118 5.03 -13.78 9.02
CA LEU A 118 4.42 -13.63 7.69
C LEU A 118 2.99 -13.09 7.79
N ASN A 119 2.11 -13.75 8.53
CA ASN A 119 0.72 -13.34 8.66
C ASN A 119 0.59 -11.98 9.33
N LEU A 120 1.47 -11.68 10.30
CA LEU A 120 1.57 -10.36 10.90
C LEU A 120 1.91 -9.27 9.87
N GLN A 121 2.90 -9.52 9.01
CA GLN A 121 3.32 -8.60 7.93
C GLN A 121 2.22 -8.37 6.89
N LEU A 122 1.53 -9.43 6.47
CA LEU A 122 0.42 -9.36 5.52
C LEU A 122 -0.78 -8.60 6.11
N GLY A 123 -1.16 -8.92 7.35
CA GLY A 123 -2.22 -8.23 8.08
C GLY A 123 -1.91 -6.75 8.30
N TYR A 124 -0.65 -6.44 8.65
CA TYR A 124 -0.18 -5.07 8.82
C TYR A 124 -0.39 -4.22 7.57
N CYS A 125 -0.06 -4.74 6.38
CA CYS A 125 -0.24 -3.99 5.14
C CYS A 125 -1.72 -3.66 4.90
N MET A 126 -2.63 -4.62 5.09
CA MET A 126 -4.07 -4.38 4.98
C MET A 126 -4.55 -3.33 6.00
N GLY A 127 -4.13 -3.47 7.26
CA GLY A 127 -4.48 -2.53 8.33
C GLY A 127 -3.97 -1.11 8.08
N ALA A 128 -2.74 -0.97 7.60
CA ALA A 128 -2.14 0.32 7.30
C ALA A 128 -2.92 1.06 6.21
N VAL A 129 -3.31 0.35 5.14
CA VAL A 129 -4.08 0.93 4.04
C VAL A 129 -5.51 1.25 4.45
N ALA A 130 -6.20 0.35 5.15
CA ALA A 130 -7.54 0.60 5.68
C ALA A 130 -7.55 1.79 6.64
N GLY A 131 -6.53 1.91 7.52
CA GLY A 131 -6.37 3.05 8.41
C GLY A 131 -6.09 4.34 7.65
N GLY A 132 -5.17 4.32 6.68
CA GLY A 132 -4.86 5.48 5.84
C GLY A 132 -6.08 5.99 5.07
N TRP A 133 -6.91 5.05 4.59
CA TRP A 133 -8.20 5.32 3.95
C TRP A 133 -9.21 5.95 4.91
N MET A 134 -9.49 5.32 6.05
CA MET A 134 -10.52 5.79 6.99
C MET A 134 -10.16 7.13 7.63
N LEU A 135 -8.88 7.37 7.91
CA LEU A 135 -8.39 8.61 8.51
C LEU A 135 -8.26 9.75 7.48
N ALA A 136 -8.34 9.43 6.19
CA ALA A 136 -8.18 10.33 5.07
C ALA A 136 -6.94 11.25 5.14
N SER A 137 -5.89 10.79 5.82
CA SER A 137 -4.68 11.59 6.09
C SER A 137 -3.65 11.36 4.97
N PRO A 138 -3.18 12.41 4.27
CA PRO A 138 -2.14 12.27 3.25
C PRO A 138 -0.86 11.64 3.79
N TRP A 139 -0.54 11.90 5.06
CA TRP A 139 0.61 11.31 5.74
C TRP A 139 0.42 9.81 5.96
N ALA A 140 -0.75 9.41 6.50
CA ALA A 140 -1.05 8.00 6.73
C ALA A 140 -1.13 7.22 5.41
N ILE A 141 -1.69 7.80 4.35
CA ILE A 141 -1.76 7.20 3.02
C ILE A 141 -0.36 7.00 2.43
N ARG A 142 0.51 8.02 2.49
CA ARG A 142 1.89 7.92 1.98
C ARG A 142 2.71 6.91 2.79
N ALA A 143 2.54 6.88 4.11
CA ALA A 143 3.21 5.90 4.97
C ALA A 143 2.71 4.49 4.70
N ALA A 144 1.39 4.31 4.52
CA ALA A 144 0.82 3.02 4.14
C ALA A 144 1.34 2.54 2.77
N ALA A 145 1.45 3.44 1.78
CA ALA A 145 2.06 3.11 0.49
C ALA A 145 3.54 2.70 0.64
N ALA A 146 4.33 3.43 1.44
CA ALA A 146 5.72 3.09 1.73
C ALA A 146 5.84 1.73 2.42
N SER A 147 5.06 1.47 3.47
CA SER A 147 5.07 0.18 4.14
C SER A 147 4.66 -0.96 3.21
N CYS A 148 3.63 -0.75 2.38
CA CYS A 148 3.11 -1.77 1.48
C CYS A 148 4.05 -2.13 0.33
N VAL A 149 5.05 -1.29 0.01
CA VAL A 149 6.10 -1.67 -0.95
C VAL A 149 7.32 -2.29 -0.27
N LEU A 150 7.65 -1.87 0.96
CA LEU A 150 8.84 -2.35 1.69
C LEU A 150 8.61 -3.72 2.35
N VAL A 151 7.43 -3.96 2.93
CA VAL A 151 7.11 -5.22 3.62
C VAL A 151 7.10 -6.42 2.66
N PRO A 152 6.45 -6.37 1.48
CA PRO A 152 6.51 -7.48 0.51
C PRO A 152 7.90 -7.77 -0.01
N LEU A 153 8.78 -6.76 -0.08
CA LEU A 153 10.17 -6.96 -0.46
C LEU A 153 10.92 -7.83 0.56
N GLU A 154 10.69 -7.64 1.86
CA GLU A 154 11.23 -8.56 2.88
C GLU A 154 10.62 -9.95 2.79
N VAL A 155 9.30 -10.02 2.60
CA VAL A 155 8.59 -11.31 2.49
C VAL A 155 9.14 -12.14 1.33
N LEU A 156 9.26 -11.55 0.14
CA LEU A 156 9.78 -12.23 -1.04
C LEU A 156 11.29 -12.46 -0.98
N GLY A 157 12.05 -11.58 -0.31
CA GLY A 157 13.46 -11.84 -0.01
C GLY A 157 13.64 -13.06 0.89
N ARG A 158 12.76 -13.22 1.88
CA ARG A 158 12.77 -14.34 2.82
C ARG A 158 12.30 -15.66 2.18
N ILE A 159 11.19 -15.64 1.44
CA ILE A 159 10.60 -16.85 0.86
C ILE A 159 11.33 -17.27 -0.43
N GLY A 160 11.74 -16.31 -1.27
CA GLY A 160 12.34 -16.58 -2.57
C GLY A 160 13.83 -16.95 -2.50
N PHE A 161 14.63 -16.21 -1.72
CA PHE A 161 16.08 -16.42 -1.62
C PHE A 161 16.52 -16.99 -0.27
N GLY A 162 15.87 -16.59 0.83
CA GLY A 162 16.29 -16.96 2.18
C GLY A 162 17.59 -16.26 2.61
N GLY A 163 17.93 -16.33 3.90
CA GLY A 163 19.15 -15.69 4.42
C GLY A 163 19.11 -14.16 4.38
N ASN A 164 20.21 -13.53 3.96
CA ASN A 164 20.39 -12.08 4.08
C ASN A 164 19.41 -11.19 3.26
N PRO A 165 18.92 -11.60 2.07
CA PRO A 165 17.87 -10.89 1.35
C PRO A 165 16.56 -10.64 2.12
N SER A 166 16.33 -11.33 3.25
CA SER A 166 15.19 -11.08 4.12
C SER A 166 15.14 -9.67 4.73
N HIS A 167 16.25 -8.91 4.71
CA HIS A 167 16.36 -7.53 5.19
C HIS A 167 16.30 -6.47 4.07
N SER A 168 15.92 -6.87 2.85
CA SER A 168 15.93 -5.96 1.69
C SER A 168 14.99 -4.77 1.86
N GLY A 169 13.82 -4.96 2.46
CA GLY A 169 12.90 -3.86 2.78
C GLY A 169 13.50 -2.88 3.78
N ALA A 170 14.18 -3.37 4.82
CA ALA A 170 14.89 -2.51 5.76
C ALA A 170 16.01 -1.71 5.07
N ILE A 171 16.81 -2.35 4.21
CA ILE A 171 17.92 -1.69 3.49
C ILE A 171 17.39 -0.58 2.57
N VAL A 172 16.36 -0.86 1.77
CA VAL A 172 15.75 0.14 0.88
C VAL A 172 15.12 1.27 1.69
N GLY A 173 14.36 0.94 2.74
CA GLY A 173 13.69 1.90 3.61
C GLY A 173 14.66 2.84 4.33
N VAL A 174 15.71 2.30 4.94
CA VAL A 174 16.79 3.07 5.57
C VAL A 174 17.47 3.97 4.55
N SER A 175 17.92 3.40 3.42
CA SER A 175 18.63 4.18 2.39
C SER A 175 17.79 5.36 1.89
N ALA A 176 16.51 5.13 1.61
CA ALA A 176 15.61 6.17 1.13
C ALA A 176 15.33 7.23 2.22
N SER A 177 15.15 6.82 3.46
CA SER A 177 14.83 7.71 4.58
C SER A 177 16.00 8.61 4.97
N TYR A 178 17.22 8.07 5.01
CA TYR A 178 18.42 8.85 5.29
C TYR A 178 18.80 9.76 4.12
N ALA A 179 18.73 9.27 2.87
CA ALA A 179 18.91 10.13 1.70
C ALA A 179 17.92 11.29 1.72
N ALA A 180 16.68 11.02 2.09
CA ALA A 180 15.67 12.05 2.25
C ALA A 180 16.05 13.08 3.33
N LEU A 181 16.39 12.61 4.52
CA LEU A 181 16.78 13.49 5.63
C LEU A 181 17.97 14.37 5.28
N ILE A 182 19.04 13.79 4.72
CA ILE A 182 20.26 14.50 4.37
C ILE A 182 19.95 15.60 3.36
N VAL A 183 19.25 15.27 2.28
CA VAL A 183 19.04 16.18 1.15
C VAL A 183 18.12 17.32 1.50
N TRP A 184 17.05 17.02 2.23
CA TRP A 184 16.11 18.06 2.61
C TRP A 184 16.68 18.94 3.73
N ALA A 185 17.69 18.47 4.49
CA ALA A 185 18.46 19.24 5.47
C ALA A 185 19.49 20.20 4.87
N LEU A 186 19.83 20.09 3.58
CA LEU A 186 20.85 20.95 2.96
C LEU A 186 20.38 22.42 2.83
N PRO A 187 21.11 23.38 3.44
CA PRO A 187 20.86 24.80 3.24
C PRO A 187 21.27 25.24 1.82
N GLY A 188 20.65 26.31 1.33
CA GLY A 188 21.00 26.94 0.05
C GLY A 188 22.28 27.78 0.10
N LYS A 189 22.58 28.47 -1.00
CA LYS A 189 23.82 29.24 -1.19
C LYS A 189 23.96 30.43 -0.23
N LYS A 190 22.86 30.95 0.33
CA LYS A 190 22.87 31.95 1.39
C LYS A 190 22.21 31.39 2.64
N LEU A 191 22.60 31.90 3.81
CA LEU A 191 21.95 31.60 5.08
C LEU A 191 20.45 31.95 4.96
N GLY A 192 19.58 30.94 4.95
CA GLY A 192 18.13 31.10 4.78
C GLY A 192 17.57 30.86 3.36
N GLU A 193 18.40 30.79 2.31
CA GLU A 193 17.94 30.36 0.99
C GLU A 193 17.85 28.82 0.92
N ARG A 194 16.92 28.27 0.11
CA ARG A 194 16.81 26.82 -0.15
C ARG A 194 17.44 26.49 -1.50
N LEU A 195 18.11 25.33 -1.61
CA LEU A 195 18.56 24.82 -2.91
C LEU A 195 17.37 24.59 -3.86
N PRO A 196 17.55 24.80 -5.18
CA PRO A 196 16.56 24.42 -6.18
C PRO A 196 16.11 22.97 -6.03
N ASP A 197 14.81 22.73 -6.21
CA ASP A 197 14.19 21.41 -6.01
C ASP A 197 14.78 20.31 -6.91
N TRP A 198 15.23 20.65 -8.12
CA TRP A 198 15.86 19.68 -9.02
C TRP A 198 17.25 19.23 -8.52
N ILE A 199 18.02 20.12 -7.90
CA ILE A 199 19.32 19.77 -7.29
C ILE A 199 19.11 18.86 -6.10
N ARG A 200 18.11 19.17 -5.26
CA ARG A 200 17.70 18.31 -4.16
C ARG A 200 17.24 16.94 -4.66
N GLY A 201 16.42 16.91 -5.70
CA GLY A 201 16.01 15.67 -6.34
C GLY A 201 17.18 14.81 -6.81
N LEU A 202 18.14 15.42 -7.52
CA LEU A 202 19.34 14.72 -8.01
C LEU A 202 20.19 14.20 -6.84
N ALA A 203 20.40 15.03 -5.81
CA ALA A 203 21.13 14.65 -4.61
C ALA A 203 20.43 13.49 -3.88
N PHE A 204 19.10 13.50 -3.77
CA PHE A 204 18.31 12.40 -3.20
C PHE A 204 18.57 11.10 -3.94
N VAL A 205 18.49 11.12 -5.28
CA VAL A 205 18.74 9.92 -6.07
C VAL A 205 20.17 9.42 -5.90
N ALA A 206 21.16 10.33 -5.89
CA ALA A 206 22.55 9.96 -5.70
C ALA A 206 22.81 9.33 -4.31
N PHE A 207 22.36 9.97 -3.23
CA PHE A 207 22.50 9.44 -1.87
C PHE A 207 21.71 8.15 -1.66
N PHE A 208 20.50 8.05 -2.22
CA PHE A 208 19.68 6.87 -2.12
C PHE A 208 20.30 5.69 -2.87
N ALA A 209 20.66 5.88 -4.14
CA ALA A 209 21.29 4.85 -4.96
C ALA A 209 22.64 4.41 -4.38
N GLY A 210 23.48 5.38 -3.96
CA GLY A 210 24.75 5.10 -3.31
C GLY A 210 24.58 4.33 -2.00
N GLY A 211 23.70 4.80 -1.11
CA GLY A 211 23.41 4.13 0.17
C GLY A 211 22.84 2.73 -0.03
N PHE A 212 21.90 2.56 -0.97
CA PHE A 212 21.32 1.28 -1.31
C PHE A 212 22.37 0.30 -1.86
N VAL A 213 23.22 0.74 -2.78
CA VAL A 213 24.28 -0.11 -3.35
C VAL A 213 25.30 -0.49 -2.30
N LEU A 214 25.77 0.46 -1.48
CA LEU A 214 26.75 0.19 -0.43
C LEU A 214 26.22 -0.79 0.63
N LEU A 215 25.00 -0.56 1.13
CA LEU A 215 24.37 -1.45 2.09
C LEU A 215 23.99 -2.80 1.46
N GLY A 216 23.54 -2.80 0.21
CA GLY A 216 23.19 -4.01 -0.54
C GLY A 216 24.39 -4.90 -0.80
N MET A 217 25.52 -4.34 -1.25
CA MET A 217 26.76 -5.10 -1.47
C MET A 217 27.28 -5.70 -0.16
N LYS A 218 27.18 -4.96 0.94
CA LYS A 218 27.63 -5.42 2.25
C LYS A 218 26.73 -6.50 2.84
N TYR A 219 25.42 -6.38 2.68
CA TYR A 219 24.47 -7.20 3.43
C TYR A 219 23.65 -8.17 2.57
N LEU A 220 23.19 -7.80 1.37
CA LEU A 220 22.32 -8.68 0.57
C LEU A 220 23.06 -9.87 -0.02
N LEU A 221 24.33 -9.70 -0.40
CA LEU A 221 25.16 -10.73 -1.05
C LEU A 221 24.50 -11.34 -2.31
N VAL A 222 23.71 -10.55 -3.04
CA VAL A 222 23.04 -10.96 -4.29
C VAL A 222 23.63 -10.17 -5.45
N GLU A 223 24.55 -10.74 -6.22
CA GLU A 223 25.35 -10.01 -7.24
C GLU A 223 24.53 -9.06 -8.15
N GLN A 224 23.33 -9.47 -8.54
CA GLN A 224 22.49 -8.75 -9.51
C GLN A 224 21.52 -7.73 -8.86
N PHE A 225 21.53 -7.55 -7.53
CA PHE A 225 20.59 -6.66 -6.82
C PHE A 225 20.71 -5.20 -7.31
N ALA A 226 21.95 -4.76 -7.57
CA ALA A 226 22.24 -3.38 -7.97
C ALA A 226 21.65 -3.07 -9.35
N VAL A 227 21.72 -4.00 -10.30
CA VAL A 227 21.15 -3.83 -11.65
C VAL A 227 19.65 -3.59 -11.57
N VAL A 228 18.94 -4.43 -10.80
CA VAL A 228 17.48 -4.30 -10.63
C VAL A 228 17.11 -3.03 -9.88
N GLY A 229 17.81 -2.70 -8.80
CA GLY A 229 17.54 -1.50 -8.02
C GLY A 229 17.81 -0.21 -8.79
N LEU A 230 18.98 -0.09 -9.44
CA LEU A 230 19.32 1.08 -10.26
C LEU A 230 18.41 1.19 -11.50
N GLY A 231 17.98 0.07 -12.09
CA GLY A 231 16.94 0.06 -13.11
C GLY A 231 15.62 0.65 -12.60
N GLY A 232 15.21 0.32 -11.37
CA GLY A 232 14.04 0.92 -10.72
C GLY A 232 14.18 2.44 -10.50
N VAL A 233 15.37 2.92 -10.12
CA VAL A 233 15.66 4.36 -10.03
C VAL A 233 15.53 5.03 -11.40
N ALA A 234 16.12 4.44 -12.44
CA ALA A 234 16.07 4.99 -13.79
C ALA A 234 14.64 5.08 -14.33
N LEU A 235 13.83 4.03 -14.13
CA LEU A 235 12.42 4.04 -14.50
C LEU A 235 11.62 5.09 -13.73
N ALA A 236 11.87 5.27 -12.43
CA ALA A 236 11.21 6.32 -11.65
C ALA A 236 11.58 7.73 -12.15
N LEU A 237 12.83 7.97 -12.51
CA LEU A 237 13.25 9.23 -13.13
C LEU A 237 12.57 9.46 -14.48
N ALA A 238 12.48 8.42 -15.32
CA ALA A 238 11.75 8.49 -16.58
C ALA A 238 10.26 8.80 -16.35
N SER A 239 9.62 8.16 -15.36
CA SER A 239 8.24 8.45 -14.98
C SER A 239 8.06 9.90 -14.51
N LEU A 240 8.99 10.45 -13.74
CA LEU A 240 8.92 11.86 -13.31
C LEU A 240 9.04 12.83 -14.49
N TRP A 241 9.73 12.43 -15.56
CA TRP A 241 9.90 13.25 -16.75
C TRP A 241 8.71 13.17 -17.71
N VAL A 242 8.13 11.97 -17.87
CA VAL A 242 7.10 11.69 -18.88
C VAL A 242 5.67 11.82 -18.35
N VAL A 243 5.44 11.57 -17.05
CA VAL A 243 4.09 11.56 -16.49
C VAL A 243 3.64 12.99 -16.16
N PRO A 244 2.55 13.48 -16.77
CA PRO A 244 2.03 14.81 -16.49
C PRO A 244 1.53 14.95 -15.05
N ARG A 245 1.69 16.15 -14.47
CA ARG A 245 1.22 16.44 -13.10
C ARG A 245 -0.29 16.63 -13.03
N SER A 246 -0.91 17.21 -14.06
CA SER A 246 -2.31 17.61 -14.05
C SER A 246 -3.21 16.70 -14.90
N GLU A 247 -4.44 16.42 -14.43
CA GLU A 247 -5.42 15.61 -15.15
C GLU A 247 -5.78 16.18 -16.54
N SER A 248 -5.66 17.50 -16.72
CA SER A 248 -5.95 18.22 -17.97
C SER A 248 -4.95 17.92 -19.11
N GLU A 249 -3.79 17.36 -18.80
CA GLU A 249 -2.76 17.01 -19.78
C GLU A 249 -2.96 15.59 -20.32
N SER A 250 -2.47 15.36 -21.55
CA SER A 250 -2.57 14.08 -22.27
C SER A 250 -2.16 12.87 -21.41
N SER A 251 -3.00 11.83 -21.38
CA SER A 251 -2.74 10.58 -20.64
C SER A 251 -1.67 9.69 -21.28
N LEU A 252 -1.14 10.06 -22.46
CA LEU A 252 -0.13 9.28 -23.17
C LEU A 252 1.09 8.98 -22.31
N GLY A 253 1.66 10.01 -21.65
CA GLY A 253 2.85 9.85 -20.82
C GLY A 253 2.62 8.94 -19.60
N TYR A 254 1.41 8.97 -19.05
CA TYR A 254 1.00 8.07 -17.97
C TYR A 254 0.99 6.60 -18.42
N TRP A 255 0.38 6.31 -19.57
CA TRP A 255 0.29 4.95 -20.09
C TRP A 255 1.65 4.41 -20.54
N LEU A 256 2.47 5.25 -21.19
CA LEU A 256 3.86 4.90 -21.53
C LEU A 256 4.66 4.53 -20.28
N SER A 257 4.58 5.35 -19.22
CA SER A 257 5.23 5.04 -17.94
C SER A 257 4.73 3.74 -17.32
N THR A 258 3.42 3.49 -17.38
CA THR A 258 2.82 2.25 -16.86
C THR A 258 3.34 1.01 -17.62
N ILE A 259 3.43 1.10 -18.95
CA ILE A 259 3.99 0.03 -19.80
C ILE A 259 5.47 -0.18 -19.49
N LEU A 260 6.25 0.89 -19.34
CA LEU A 260 7.67 0.81 -18.98
C LEU A 260 7.88 0.12 -17.63
N TRP A 261 7.03 0.39 -16.64
CA TRP A 261 7.06 -0.30 -15.36
C TRP A 261 6.78 -1.80 -15.48
N VAL A 262 5.78 -2.20 -16.27
CA VAL A 262 5.48 -3.61 -16.51
C VAL A 262 6.62 -4.30 -17.27
N ALA A 263 7.20 -3.64 -18.29
CA ALA A 263 8.36 -4.16 -19.01
C ALA A 263 9.59 -4.32 -18.09
N GLY A 264 9.85 -3.32 -17.26
CA GLY A 264 10.90 -3.35 -16.22
C GLY A 264 10.68 -4.47 -15.20
N ALA A 265 9.43 -4.69 -14.78
CA ALA A 265 9.07 -5.81 -13.92
C ALA A 265 9.36 -7.17 -14.57
N THR A 266 9.11 -7.33 -15.88
CA THR A 266 9.45 -8.56 -16.61
C THR A 266 10.96 -8.80 -16.64
N LEU A 267 11.76 -7.76 -16.89
CA LEU A 267 13.22 -7.85 -16.86
C LEU A 267 13.72 -8.20 -15.44
N ALA A 268 13.23 -7.50 -14.42
CA ALA A 268 13.57 -7.76 -13.03
C ALA A 268 13.19 -9.18 -12.59
N PHE A 269 12.06 -9.70 -13.10
CA PHE A 269 11.65 -11.08 -12.90
C PHE A 269 12.61 -12.08 -13.56
N GLY A 270 13.11 -11.79 -14.76
CA GLY A 270 14.10 -12.63 -15.45
C GLY A 270 15.42 -12.76 -14.68
N ILE A 271 15.83 -11.70 -13.98
CA ILE A 271 17.09 -11.64 -13.23
C ILE A 271 16.92 -12.27 -11.82
N LEU A 272 15.96 -11.78 -11.03
CA LEU A 272 15.81 -12.10 -9.60
C LEU A 272 14.42 -12.62 -9.22
N ARG A 273 13.63 -13.13 -10.18
CA ARG A 273 12.28 -13.69 -9.96
C ARG A 273 11.36 -12.71 -9.20
N GLY A 274 10.46 -13.21 -8.33
CA GLY A 274 9.49 -12.41 -7.59
C GLY A 274 10.14 -11.33 -6.72
N TYR A 275 11.27 -11.66 -6.10
CA TYR A 275 12.09 -10.73 -5.33
C TYR A 275 12.58 -9.54 -6.18
N GLY A 276 13.06 -9.79 -7.40
CA GLY A 276 13.49 -8.72 -8.32
C GLY A 276 12.39 -7.72 -8.63
N VAL A 277 11.16 -8.21 -8.87
CA VAL A 277 10.01 -7.33 -9.14
C VAL A 277 9.70 -6.46 -7.93
N ALA A 278 9.70 -7.04 -6.72
CA ALA A 278 9.47 -6.30 -5.49
C ALA A 278 10.57 -5.28 -5.20
N LEU A 279 11.82 -5.61 -5.52
CA LEU A 279 12.95 -4.71 -5.36
C LEU A 279 12.83 -3.49 -6.27
N GLY A 280 12.56 -3.71 -7.56
CA GLY A 280 12.34 -2.64 -8.52
C GLY A 280 11.14 -1.75 -8.14
N LEU A 281 10.04 -2.36 -7.70
CA LEU A 281 8.85 -1.65 -7.19
C LEU A 281 9.19 -0.77 -5.98
N ALA A 282 9.83 -1.33 -4.96
CA ALA A 282 10.13 -0.63 -3.71
C ALA A 282 11.08 0.55 -3.95
N VAL A 283 12.16 0.33 -4.70
CA VAL A 283 13.13 1.38 -5.03
C VAL A 283 12.47 2.48 -5.85
N GLY A 284 11.71 2.12 -6.89
CA GLY A 284 10.97 3.08 -7.71
C GLY A 284 9.94 3.88 -6.93
N ALA A 285 9.13 3.21 -6.11
CA ALA A 285 8.12 3.84 -5.27
C ALA A 285 8.75 4.81 -4.25
N CYS A 286 9.87 4.46 -3.62
CA CYS A 286 10.60 5.36 -2.72
C CYS A 286 11.03 6.66 -3.42
N VAL A 287 11.50 6.59 -4.67
CA VAL A 287 11.82 7.79 -5.47
C VAL A 287 10.55 8.61 -5.72
N LEU A 288 9.49 8.00 -6.22
CA LEU A 288 8.25 8.72 -6.57
C LEU A 288 7.54 9.33 -5.34
N LEU A 289 7.63 8.66 -4.19
CA LEU A 289 7.15 9.17 -2.90
C LEU A 289 7.96 10.38 -2.43
N ALA A 290 9.28 10.34 -2.56
CA ALA A 290 10.18 11.44 -2.21
C ALA A 290 9.89 12.71 -3.04
N TYR A 291 9.65 12.54 -4.35
CA TYR A 291 9.30 13.63 -5.25
C TYR A 291 7.84 14.09 -5.13
N ARG A 292 7.01 13.39 -4.33
CA ARG A 292 5.57 13.66 -4.15
C ARG A 292 4.83 13.79 -5.49
N HIS A 293 5.07 12.84 -6.39
CA HIS A 293 4.40 12.80 -7.69
C HIS A 293 3.37 11.67 -7.72
N PRO A 294 2.20 11.84 -7.07
CA PRO A 294 1.37 10.70 -6.74
C PRO A 294 0.75 10.08 -8.01
N ARG A 295 0.54 10.86 -9.08
CA ARG A 295 0.13 10.33 -10.39
C ARG A 295 1.21 9.49 -11.08
N ALA A 296 2.48 9.78 -10.85
CA ALA A 296 3.55 8.89 -11.34
C ALA A 296 3.61 7.62 -10.48
N LEU A 297 3.43 7.78 -9.15
CA LEU A 297 3.36 6.65 -8.22
C LEU A 297 2.26 5.65 -8.60
N SER A 298 1.09 6.10 -9.08
CA SER A 298 0.02 5.19 -9.51
C SER A 298 0.33 4.40 -10.78
N THR A 299 1.31 4.80 -11.58
CA THR A 299 1.77 4.00 -12.74
C THR A 299 2.43 2.68 -12.31
N LEU A 300 2.85 2.57 -11.04
CA LEU A 300 3.35 1.33 -10.44
C LEU A 300 2.24 0.35 -10.03
N ALA A 301 0.97 0.74 -10.04
CA ALA A 301 -0.12 -0.10 -9.56
C ALA A 301 -0.18 -1.50 -10.20
N PRO A 302 0.07 -1.70 -11.50
CA PRO A 302 0.11 -3.03 -12.09
C PRO A 302 1.26 -3.87 -11.54
N VAL A 303 2.44 -3.27 -11.35
CA VAL A 303 3.61 -3.93 -10.75
C VAL A 303 3.33 -4.31 -9.29
N ALA A 304 2.66 -3.44 -8.54
CA ALA A 304 2.14 -3.72 -7.21
C ALA A 304 1.19 -4.94 -7.20
N GLY A 305 0.27 -5.04 -8.15
CA GLY A 305 -0.57 -6.22 -8.34
C GLY A 305 0.24 -7.49 -8.65
N ILE A 306 1.26 -7.39 -9.49
CA ILE A 306 2.19 -8.50 -9.78
C ILE A 306 2.92 -8.94 -8.50
N VAL A 307 3.41 -8.01 -7.68
CA VAL A 307 4.09 -8.33 -6.41
C VAL A 307 3.14 -9.01 -5.44
N ALA A 308 1.91 -8.49 -5.27
CA ALA A 308 0.89 -9.14 -4.45
C ALA A 308 0.58 -10.57 -4.93
N TYR A 309 0.45 -10.76 -6.25
CA TYR A 309 0.30 -12.10 -6.84
C TYR A 309 1.52 -13.00 -6.60
N ARG A 310 2.74 -12.47 -6.63
CA ARG A 310 3.96 -13.26 -6.33
C ARG A 310 3.98 -13.71 -4.88
N VAL A 311 3.66 -12.82 -3.94
CA VAL A 311 3.52 -13.18 -2.53
C VAL A 311 2.45 -14.26 -2.37
N PHE A 312 1.30 -14.10 -3.02
CA PHE A 312 0.25 -15.13 -3.00
C PHE A 312 0.75 -16.48 -3.53
N ARG A 313 1.38 -16.48 -4.70
CA ARG A 313 1.85 -17.69 -5.39
C ARG A 313 2.90 -18.44 -4.58
N GLU A 314 3.84 -17.75 -3.97
CA GLU A 314 4.90 -18.38 -3.17
C GLU A 314 4.34 -19.00 -1.88
N ASN A 315 3.25 -18.46 -1.34
CA ASN A 315 2.57 -19.02 -0.16
C ASN A 315 1.55 -20.11 -0.50
N HIS A 316 0.93 -20.05 -1.69
CA HIS A 316 -0.17 -20.93 -2.10
C HIS A 316 0.09 -21.51 -3.50
N LEU A 317 1.14 -22.33 -3.63
CA LEU A 317 1.63 -22.88 -4.91
C LEU A 317 0.56 -23.69 -5.68
N ALA A 318 -0.24 -24.49 -4.98
CA ALA A 318 -1.26 -25.33 -5.61
C ALA A 318 -2.42 -24.50 -6.22
N ALA A 319 -2.82 -23.44 -5.53
CA ALA A 319 -3.89 -22.53 -5.95
C ALA A 319 -3.51 -21.65 -7.14
N SER A 320 -2.21 -21.36 -7.31
CA SER A 320 -1.67 -20.38 -8.24
C SER A 320 -1.11 -20.98 -9.54
N ARG A 321 -1.16 -22.32 -9.70
CA ARG A 321 -0.47 -23.11 -10.74
C ARG A 321 -0.93 -22.90 -12.19
N ALA A 322 -1.83 -21.97 -12.45
CA ALA A 322 -1.82 -21.04 -13.57
C ALA A 322 -3.07 -20.17 -13.43
N LEU A 323 -2.90 -18.84 -13.42
CA LEU A 323 -3.99 -17.97 -13.84
C LEU A 323 -4.25 -18.29 -15.31
N ASP A 324 -5.18 -19.20 -15.54
CA ASP A 324 -5.60 -19.60 -16.89
C ASP A 324 -6.63 -18.59 -17.38
N ILE A 325 -6.14 -17.60 -18.15
CA ILE A 325 -6.96 -16.52 -18.73
C ILE A 325 -8.04 -17.10 -19.67
N GLY A 326 -7.85 -18.32 -20.19
CA GLY A 326 -8.87 -19.02 -20.97
C GLY A 326 -10.11 -19.39 -20.17
N GLN A 327 -10.08 -19.28 -18.84
CA GLN A 327 -11.22 -19.57 -17.98
C GLN A 327 -11.99 -18.30 -17.63
N HIS A 328 -13.29 -18.32 -17.94
CA HIS A 328 -14.20 -17.20 -17.69
C HIS A 328 -14.17 -16.71 -16.23
N TYR A 329 -13.96 -17.58 -15.24
CA TYR A 329 -13.83 -17.17 -13.83
C TYR A 329 -12.62 -16.27 -13.55
N SER A 330 -11.49 -16.49 -14.23
CA SER A 330 -10.32 -15.61 -14.11
C SER A 330 -10.56 -14.26 -14.77
N LEU A 331 -11.23 -14.22 -15.92
CA LEU A 331 -11.64 -12.97 -16.58
C LEU A 331 -12.62 -12.16 -15.72
N ILE A 332 -13.63 -12.82 -15.13
CA ILE A 332 -14.58 -12.20 -14.20
C ILE A 332 -13.83 -11.66 -12.98
N GLY A 333 -12.90 -12.42 -12.42
CA GLY A 333 -12.06 -11.98 -11.31
C GLY A 333 -11.28 -10.71 -11.66
N ILE A 334 -10.61 -10.67 -12.82
CA ILE A 334 -9.84 -9.50 -13.28
C ILE A 334 -10.74 -8.27 -13.40
N LEU A 335 -11.90 -8.40 -14.05
CA LEU A 335 -12.85 -7.31 -14.21
C LEU A 335 -13.37 -6.82 -12.86
N ALA A 336 -13.79 -7.72 -11.98
CA ALA A 336 -14.28 -7.39 -10.65
C ALA A 336 -13.21 -6.68 -9.81
N GLY A 337 -11.97 -7.20 -9.80
CA GLY A 337 -10.85 -6.59 -9.07
C GLY A 337 -10.52 -5.19 -9.59
N ALA A 338 -10.52 -4.99 -10.90
CA ALA A 338 -10.26 -3.68 -11.50
C ALA A 338 -11.36 -2.67 -11.18
N MET A 339 -12.63 -3.04 -11.42
CA MET A 339 -13.78 -2.18 -11.18
C MET A 339 -13.92 -1.82 -9.70
N LEU A 340 -13.68 -2.76 -8.80
CA LEU A 340 -13.79 -2.53 -7.36
C LEU A 340 -12.81 -1.45 -6.88
N ILE A 341 -11.56 -1.49 -7.35
CA ILE A 341 -10.56 -0.47 -7.01
C ILE A 341 -10.92 0.89 -7.64
N VAL A 342 -11.37 0.89 -8.90
CA VAL A 342 -11.78 2.13 -9.58
C VAL A 342 -12.95 2.79 -8.86
N LEU A 343 -14.00 2.03 -8.54
CA LEU A 343 -15.19 2.53 -7.84
C LEU A 343 -14.87 3.07 -6.46
N ALA A 344 -14.03 2.35 -5.69
CA ALA A 344 -13.59 2.83 -4.38
C ALA A 344 -12.87 4.18 -4.52
N LEU A 345 -11.88 4.28 -5.42
CA LEU A 345 -11.08 5.49 -5.59
C LEU A 345 -11.88 6.67 -6.17
N GLU A 346 -12.89 6.42 -7.01
CA GLU A 346 -13.85 7.43 -7.45
C GLU A 346 -14.67 7.97 -6.28
N TRP A 347 -15.27 7.08 -5.50
CA TRP A 347 -16.04 7.46 -4.32
C TRP A 347 -15.20 8.29 -3.34
N TYR A 348 -13.94 7.90 -3.12
CA TYR A 348 -13.04 8.60 -2.21
C TYR A 348 -12.69 10.01 -2.71
N LYS A 349 -12.50 10.19 -4.02
CA LYS A 349 -12.24 11.50 -4.64
C LYS A 349 -13.43 12.44 -4.43
N GLU A 350 -14.64 11.94 -4.64
CA GLU A 350 -15.88 12.75 -4.58
C GLU A 350 -16.35 13.03 -3.15
N LYS A 351 -16.31 12.01 -2.28
CA LYS A 351 -17.05 12.01 -1.00
C LYS A 351 -16.19 11.73 0.23
N GLY A 352 -14.95 11.26 0.03
CA GLY A 352 -14.06 10.79 1.10
C GLY A 352 -13.37 11.87 1.93
N ARG A 353 -13.72 13.16 1.76
CA ARG A 353 -12.93 14.27 2.33
C ARG A 353 -13.61 15.08 3.44
N ARG A 354 -14.92 14.96 3.71
CA ARG A 354 -15.61 15.82 4.71
C ARG A 354 -16.78 15.13 5.44
N GLY A 355 -16.81 15.28 6.77
CA GLY A 355 -17.96 14.96 7.62
C GLY A 355 -18.06 13.51 8.14
N PHE A 356 -19.04 13.27 9.02
CA PHE A 356 -19.30 11.95 9.62
C PHE A 356 -19.71 10.89 8.58
N ALA A 357 -20.49 11.31 7.57
CA ALA A 357 -20.89 10.45 6.46
C ALA A 357 -19.68 9.94 5.64
N SER A 358 -18.60 10.73 5.55
CA SER A 358 -17.35 10.31 4.90
C SER A 358 -16.64 9.19 5.67
N GLY A 359 -16.59 9.24 7.01
CA GLY A 359 -15.96 8.17 7.79
C GLY A 359 -16.78 6.88 7.85
N ALA A 360 -18.10 7.01 8.00
CA ALA A 360 -19.01 5.86 7.93
C ALA A 360 -18.95 5.19 6.55
N GLY A 361 -18.96 5.97 5.46
CA GLY A 361 -18.78 5.46 4.11
C GLY A 361 -17.42 4.81 3.89
N ALA A 362 -16.35 5.37 4.47
CA ALA A 362 -15.01 4.80 4.39
C ALA A 362 -14.94 3.42 5.07
N PHE A 363 -15.55 3.28 6.25
CA PHE A 363 -15.68 1.99 6.96
C PHE A 363 -16.50 0.98 6.15
N LEU A 364 -17.65 1.38 5.61
CA LEU A 364 -18.50 0.53 4.77
C LEU A 364 -17.75 0.04 3.52
N TRP A 365 -16.91 0.89 2.91
CA TRP A 365 -16.05 0.49 1.81
C TRP A 365 -15.04 -0.58 2.21
N VAL A 366 -14.39 -0.47 3.38
CA VAL A 366 -13.49 -1.53 3.86
C VAL A 366 -14.25 -2.85 4.03
N GLY A 367 -15.46 -2.80 4.60
CA GLY A 367 -16.34 -3.96 4.70
C GLY A 367 -16.73 -4.54 3.35
N LEU A 368 -17.04 -3.70 2.37
CA LEU A 368 -17.41 -4.13 1.02
C LEU A 368 -16.21 -4.71 0.25
N LEU A 369 -15.01 -4.14 0.40
CA LEU A 369 -13.77 -4.69 -0.17
C LEU A 369 -13.44 -6.05 0.42
N ALA A 370 -13.53 -6.20 1.75
CA ALA A 370 -13.31 -7.49 2.41
C ALA A 370 -14.40 -8.52 2.05
N GLY A 371 -15.66 -8.09 1.99
CA GLY A 371 -16.78 -8.92 1.57
C GLY A 371 -16.64 -9.41 0.13
N ALA A 372 -16.23 -8.53 -0.79
CA ALA A 372 -15.99 -8.87 -2.19
C ALA A 372 -14.91 -9.95 -2.34
N VAL A 373 -13.86 -9.93 -1.50
CA VAL A 373 -12.84 -10.98 -1.45
C VAL A 373 -13.44 -12.32 -1.03
N ILE A 374 -14.28 -12.34 0.02
CA ILE A 374 -14.94 -13.57 0.51
C ILE A 374 -15.91 -14.12 -0.53
N VAL A 375 -16.72 -13.25 -1.15
CA VAL A 375 -17.64 -13.66 -2.22
C VAL A 375 -16.89 -14.15 -3.45
N SER A 376 -15.83 -13.47 -3.87
CA SER A 376 -15.00 -13.93 -4.99
C SER A 376 -14.40 -15.31 -4.72
N ALA A 377 -13.98 -15.56 -3.48
CA ALA A 377 -13.47 -16.86 -3.08
C ALA A 377 -14.56 -17.95 -3.22
N SER A 378 -15.71 -17.76 -2.59
CA SER A 378 -16.78 -18.76 -2.57
C SER A 378 -17.39 -19.02 -3.95
N THR A 379 -17.46 -18.00 -4.82
CA THR A 379 -18.18 -18.08 -6.10
C THR A 379 -17.30 -18.36 -7.31
N LEU A 380 -16.09 -17.78 -7.35
CA LEU A 380 -15.20 -17.88 -8.51
C LEU A 380 -14.04 -18.86 -8.28
N ALA A 381 -14.03 -19.52 -7.12
CA ALA A 381 -12.99 -20.43 -6.66
C ALA A 381 -11.59 -19.78 -6.67
N ALA A 382 -10.54 -20.58 -6.55
CA ALA A 382 -9.16 -20.11 -6.55
C ALA A 382 -8.80 -19.28 -7.80
N LYS A 383 -9.37 -19.61 -8.96
CA LYS A 383 -9.03 -18.97 -10.25
C LYS A 383 -9.56 -17.55 -10.37
N GLY A 384 -10.80 -17.29 -9.93
CA GLY A 384 -11.30 -15.92 -9.86
C GLY A 384 -10.69 -15.12 -8.72
N TYR A 385 -10.33 -15.78 -7.62
CA TYR A 385 -9.58 -15.14 -6.52
C TYR A 385 -8.23 -14.57 -7.00
N VAL A 386 -7.47 -15.38 -7.75
CA VAL A 386 -6.21 -14.95 -8.38
C VAL A 386 -6.46 -13.93 -9.49
N GLY A 387 -7.55 -14.08 -10.27
CA GLY A 387 -8.00 -13.08 -11.24
C GLY A 387 -8.23 -11.71 -10.60
N MET A 388 -8.90 -11.68 -9.46
CA MET A 388 -9.19 -10.47 -8.70
C MET A 388 -7.92 -9.78 -8.21
N LEU A 389 -6.93 -10.54 -7.70
CA LEU A 389 -5.62 -10.01 -7.34
C LEU A 389 -4.93 -9.29 -8.51
N ALA A 390 -4.92 -9.91 -9.70
CA ALA A 390 -4.35 -9.30 -10.90
C ALA A 390 -5.15 -8.05 -11.35
N GLY A 391 -6.48 -8.12 -11.27
CA GLY A 391 -7.39 -7.04 -11.61
C GLY A 391 -7.19 -5.78 -10.75
N MET A 392 -6.90 -5.93 -9.46
CA MET A 392 -6.70 -4.78 -8.56
C MET A 392 -5.53 -3.88 -9.00
N GLY A 393 -4.43 -4.46 -9.46
CA GLY A 393 -3.29 -3.69 -9.97
C GLY A 393 -3.64 -2.86 -11.21
N LEU A 394 -4.43 -3.44 -12.12
CA LEU A 394 -4.97 -2.73 -13.29
C LEU A 394 -5.95 -1.62 -12.88
N GLY A 395 -6.84 -1.91 -11.92
CA GLY A 395 -7.78 -0.94 -11.38
C GLY A 395 -7.09 0.29 -10.77
N GLY A 396 -5.97 0.08 -10.05
CA GLY A 396 -5.15 1.17 -9.52
C GLY A 396 -4.56 2.06 -10.63
N ALA A 397 -4.08 1.45 -11.72
CA ALA A 397 -3.58 2.20 -12.87
C ALA A 397 -4.68 3.02 -13.55
N LEU A 398 -5.84 2.41 -13.80
CA LEU A 398 -7.01 3.06 -14.41
C LEU A 398 -7.52 4.22 -13.56
N ALA A 399 -7.58 4.05 -12.25
CA ALA A 399 -7.95 5.13 -11.33
C ALA A 399 -6.91 6.26 -11.32
N GLY A 400 -5.63 5.92 -11.37
CA GLY A 400 -4.54 6.88 -11.36
C GLY A 400 -4.43 7.77 -12.61
N VAL A 401 -4.90 7.32 -13.78
CA VAL A 401 -4.96 8.15 -15.01
C VAL A 401 -5.73 9.44 -14.75
N ASN A 402 -6.84 9.34 -14.02
CA ASN A 402 -7.73 10.44 -13.67
C ASN A 402 -7.35 11.08 -12.32
N ALA A 403 -6.07 11.00 -11.95
CA ALA A 403 -5.44 11.38 -10.68
C ALA A 403 -6.27 11.09 -9.41
N ARG A 404 -7.03 10.00 -9.43
CA ARG A 404 -7.91 9.60 -8.32
C ARG A 404 -7.10 8.97 -7.20
N GLY A 405 -7.17 9.54 -5.99
CA GLY A 405 -6.64 8.92 -4.77
C GLY A 405 -5.24 8.33 -4.95
N THR A 406 -4.33 9.07 -5.59
CA THR A 406 -3.15 8.54 -6.27
C THR A 406 -2.13 7.80 -5.39
N GLY A 407 -2.06 8.10 -4.09
CA GLY A 407 -1.30 7.29 -3.11
C GLY A 407 -2.02 5.99 -2.71
N LEU A 408 -3.35 5.99 -2.69
CA LEU A 408 -4.18 4.81 -2.45
C LEU A 408 -4.24 3.89 -3.68
N ALA A 409 -4.01 4.42 -4.88
CA ALA A 409 -3.99 3.66 -6.13
C ALA A 409 -2.91 2.56 -6.19
N ILE A 410 -1.80 2.74 -5.47
CA ILE A 410 -0.79 1.69 -5.26
C ILE A 410 -0.99 0.94 -3.94
N ALA A 411 -1.41 1.65 -2.89
CA ALA A 411 -1.52 1.08 -1.56
C ALA A 411 -2.65 0.03 -1.47
N TRP A 412 -3.81 0.27 -2.09
CA TRP A 412 -4.92 -0.69 -2.09
C TRP A 412 -4.61 -2.01 -2.77
N PRO A 413 -4.06 -2.05 -4.01
CA PRO A 413 -3.68 -3.31 -4.63
C PRO A 413 -2.73 -4.16 -3.78
N LEU A 414 -1.76 -3.52 -3.10
CA LEU A 414 -0.84 -4.21 -2.20
C LEU A 414 -1.53 -4.60 -0.89
N GLY A 415 -2.12 -3.67 -0.16
CA GLY A 415 -2.75 -3.93 1.13
C GLY A 415 -3.87 -4.96 1.05
N LEU A 416 -4.78 -4.81 0.09
CA LEU A 416 -5.87 -5.77 -0.12
C LEU A 416 -5.34 -7.09 -0.68
N GLY A 417 -4.37 -7.09 -1.61
CA GLY A 417 -3.82 -8.32 -2.16
C GLY A 417 -2.98 -9.14 -1.18
N LEU A 418 -2.27 -8.48 -0.27
CA LEU A 418 -1.55 -9.13 0.84
C LEU A 418 -2.55 -9.61 1.92
N GLY A 419 -3.58 -8.82 2.20
CA GLY A 419 -4.71 -9.23 3.03
C GLY A 419 -5.40 -10.47 2.47
N MET A 420 -5.59 -10.53 1.15
CA MET A 420 -6.07 -11.71 0.41
C MET A 420 -5.15 -12.92 0.61
N THR A 421 -3.84 -12.72 0.54
CA THR A 421 -2.88 -13.82 0.76
C THR A 421 -2.96 -14.39 2.18
N ALA A 422 -3.01 -13.52 3.20
CA ALA A 422 -3.22 -13.95 4.58
C ALA A 422 -4.57 -14.65 4.74
N SER A 423 -5.56 -14.16 4.01
CA SER A 423 -6.92 -14.66 4.00
C SER A 423 -7.19 -15.77 2.98
N TYR A 424 -6.19 -16.46 2.45
CA TYR A 424 -6.48 -17.61 1.59
C TYR A 424 -6.52 -18.91 2.40
N GLY A 425 -5.57 -19.13 3.30
CA GLY A 425 -5.46 -20.38 4.07
C GLY A 425 -6.72 -20.73 4.88
N TRP A 426 -7.34 -19.73 5.51
CA TRP A 426 -8.60 -19.87 6.27
C TRP A 426 -9.88 -20.00 5.41
N ILE A 427 -9.89 -19.49 4.16
CA ILE A 427 -11.06 -19.50 3.26
C ILE A 427 -10.95 -20.68 2.29
N SER A 428 -9.78 -21.31 2.16
CA SER A 428 -9.57 -22.47 1.29
C SER A 428 -10.61 -23.58 1.46
N PRO A 429 -11.06 -23.94 2.68
CA PRO A 429 -12.14 -24.92 2.84
C PRO A 429 -13.47 -24.48 2.21
N ILE A 430 -13.74 -23.17 2.15
CA ILE A 430 -14.92 -22.57 1.49
C ILE A 430 -14.78 -22.65 -0.05
N LEU A 431 -13.55 -22.68 -0.58
CA LEU A 431 -13.29 -22.79 -2.02
C LEU A 431 -13.65 -24.17 -2.57
N GLU A 432 -13.54 -25.19 -1.73
CA GLU A 432 -13.79 -26.61 -2.04
C GLU A 432 -15.25 -27.01 -1.87
N LEU A 433 -16.13 -26.07 -1.49
CA LEU A 433 -17.56 -26.33 -1.35
C LEU A 433 -18.17 -26.89 -2.64
N SER A 434 -19.10 -27.81 -2.46
CA SER A 434 -19.94 -28.35 -3.53
C SER A 434 -20.78 -27.25 -4.18
N ARG A 435 -21.32 -27.51 -5.37
CA ARG A 435 -22.13 -26.53 -6.12
C ARG A 435 -23.32 -26.01 -5.29
N ASP A 436 -23.98 -26.89 -4.54
CA ASP A 436 -25.16 -26.55 -3.74
C ASP A 436 -24.80 -25.72 -2.51
N GLU A 437 -23.64 -26.00 -1.90
CA GLU A 437 -23.12 -25.20 -0.78
C GLU A 437 -22.65 -23.82 -1.24
N LYS A 438 -22.07 -23.70 -2.44
CA LYS A 438 -21.75 -22.41 -3.06
C LYS A 438 -23.00 -21.58 -3.33
N ALA A 439 -24.07 -22.21 -3.81
CA ALA A 439 -25.37 -21.56 -3.98
C ALA A 439 -25.94 -21.07 -2.63
N ARG A 440 -25.87 -21.89 -1.58
CA ARG A 440 -26.27 -21.48 -0.21
C ARG A 440 -25.41 -20.34 0.34
N ALA A 441 -24.09 -20.39 0.15
CA ALA A 441 -23.21 -19.31 0.55
C ALA A 441 -23.55 -17.99 -0.16
N LEU A 442 -23.91 -18.05 -1.45
CA LEU A 442 -24.42 -16.90 -2.20
C LEU A 442 -25.73 -16.34 -1.63
N TYR A 443 -26.67 -17.20 -1.24
CA TYR A 443 -27.93 -16.76 -0.62
C TYR A 443 -27.73 -16.06 0.73
N VAL A 444 -26.63 -16.35 1.44
CA VAL A 444 -26.31 -15.70 2.72
C VAL A 444 -25.45 -14.45 2.54
N LEU A 445 -24.37 -14.56 1.74
CA LEU A 445 -23.41 -13.47 1.56
C LEU A 445 -23.91 -12.39 0.59
N GLY A 446 -24.71 -12.77 -0.41
CA GLY A 446 -25.28 -11.86 -1.40
C GLY A 446 -26.11 -10.74 -0.78
N PRO A 447 -27.10 -11.05 0.09
CA PRO A 447 -27.87 -10.05 0.81
C PRO A 447 -27.01 -9.16 1.71
N VAL A 448 -25.96 -9.69 2.35
CA VAL A 448 -25.05 -8.90 3.19
C VAL A 448 -24.27 -7.88 2.35
N VAL A 449 -23.69 -8.30 1.21
CA VAL A 449 -22.98 -7.38 0.29
C VAL A 449 -23.95 -6.36 -0.31
N ALA A 450 -25.16 -6.78 -0.68
CA ALA A 450 -26.19 -5.88 -1.18
C ALA A 450 -26.61 -4.85 -0.11
N ALA A 451 -26.81 -5.28 1.14
CA ALA A 451 -27.13 -4.40 2.25
C ALA A 451 -26.00 -3.39 2.51
N LEU A 452 -24.74 -3.82 2.49
CA LEU A 452 -23.58 -2.92 2.60
C LEU A 452 -23.53 -1.91 1.45
N ALA A 453 -23.78 -2.34 0.21
CA ALA A 453 -23.83 -1.46 -0.95
C ALA A 453 -24.98 -0.44 -0.88
N ILE A 454 -26.16 -0.86 -0.43
CA ILE A 454 -27.32 0.02 -0.20
C ILE A 454 -27.02 1.03 0.90
N LEU A 455 -26.49 0.59 2.04
CA LEU A 455 -26.09 1.46 3.14
C LEU A 455 -25.05 2.48 2.69
N LEU A 456 -24.05 2.03 1.92
CA LEU A 456 -23.05 2.90 1.34
C LEU A 456 -23.69 3.92 0.40
N ALA A 457 -24.62 3.52 -0.46
CA ALA A 457 -25.34 4.44 -1.34
C ALA A 457 -26.14 5.49 -0.56
N ILE A 458 -26.83 5.09 0.51
CA ILE A 458 -27.60 5.99 1.39
C ILE A 458 -26.67 7.00 2.07
N VAL A 459 -25.58 6.53 2.68
CA VAL A 459 -24.58 7.39 3.34
C VAL A 459 -23.94 8.34 2.34
N SER A 460 -23.68 7.85 1.12
CA SER A 460 -23.09 8.64 0.03
C SER A 460 -24.02 9.72 -0.51
N ARG A 461 -25.35 9.54 -0.49
CA ARG A 461 -26.30 10.59 -0.88
C ARG A 461 -26.33 11.71 0.15
N ARG A 462 -26.44 11.37 1.43
CA ARG A 462 -26.43 12.35 2.55
C ARG A 462 -25.14 13.16 2.64
N ALA A 463 -24.01 12.57 2.26
CA ALA A 463 -22.72 13.28 2.17
C ALA A 463 -22.70 14.35 1.06
N GLY A 464 -23.51 14.20 0.00
CA GLY A 464 -23.65 15.19 -1.07
C GLY A 464 -24.52 16.38 -0.67
N ASP A 465 -25.64 16.12 0.02
CA ASP A 465 -26.62 17.16 0.38
C ASP A 465 -26.06 18.15 1.42
N SER A 466 -25.27 17.66 2.38
CA SER A 466 -24.61 18.49 3.41
C SER A 466 -23.53 19.44 2.87
N VAL A 467 -22.98 19.16 1.67
CA VAL A 467 -22.05 20.08 0.97
C VAL A 467 -22.83 21.18 0.26
N GLY A 468 -24.05 20.92 -0.22
CA GLY A 468 -24.92 21.92 -0.83
C GLY A 468 -25.38 23.00 0.16
N GLU A 469 -25.71 22.61 1.39
CA GLU A 469 -26.11 23.57 2.44
C GLU A 469 -24.97 24.45 2.94
N GLN A 470 -23.72 23.96 2.94
CA GLN A 470 -22.53 24.74 3.35
C GLN A 470 -22.01 25.71 2.29
N VAL A 471 -22.43 25.58 1.03
CA VAL A 471 -22.10 26.52 -0.06
C VAL A 471 -23.20 27.59 -0.22
N ALA A 472 -24.38 27.34 0.34
CA ALA A 472 -25.51 28.27 0.34
C ALA A 472 -25.54 29.21 1.57
N GLN A 473 -24.65 29.01 2.55
CA GLN A 473 -24.38 29.90 3.68
C GLN A 473 -23.03 30.59 3.48
#